data_AF-A0A9W9T9L0-F1
#
_entry.id   AF-A0A9W9T9L0-F1
#
_cell.length_a   1.000
_cell.length_b   1.000
_cell.length_c   1.000
_cell.angle_alpha   90.00
_cell.angle_beta   90.00
_cell.angle_gamma   90.00
#
_symmetry.space_group_name_H-M   'P 1'
#
loop_
_entity.id
_entity.type
_entity.pdbx_description
1 polymer ?
#
loop_
_entity_poly.entity_id
_entity_poly.type
_entity_poly.pdbx_seq_one_letter_code
_entity_poly.pdbx_strand_id
1 'polypeptide(L)'
;MSEIIQTNFGEVVRGIYRSGFPSMGLYGDHLRGLSAIIKLVDVPYAKSIQNFVMANGIQVMTFILKPNKGQDKKHRTGCVVACFRKVQVWEHSAIIDEYRLYVGHKARPLDEEFIRLYEPGAISYMAYEASLAGWGQGQ
;
A
#
# COMPACT_ATOMS: atom_id res chain seq x y z
N MET A 1 13.73 11.94 -1.64
CA MET A 1 12.87 12.15 -2.84
C MET A 1 13.22 11.18 -3.98
N SER A 2 14.50 10.94 -4.28
CA SER A 2 14.96 9.96 -5.30
C SER A 2 14.56 8.50 -4.99
N GLU A 3 14.62 8.10 -3.72
CA GLU A 3 14.38 6.71 -3.30
C GLU A 3 12.89 6.31 -3.35
N ILE A 4 11.97 7.22 -3.00
CA ILE A 4 10.50 7.01 -3.14
C ILE A 4 10.13 6.79 -4.61
N ILE A 5 10.75 7.54 -5.53
CA ILE A 5 10.46 7.44 -6.97
C ILE A 5 10.92 6.08 -7.53
N GLN A 6 12.04 5.54 -7.03
CA GLN A 6 12.57 4.26 -7.50
C GLN A 6 11.85 3.05 -6.87
N THR A 7 11.55 3.10 -5.58
CA THR A 7 11.05 1.95 -4.81
C THR A 7 9.54 2.00 -4.55
N ASN A 8 8.92 3.18 -4.55
CA ASN A 8 7.58 3.38 -3.99
C ASN A 8 7.46 2.81 -2.55
N PHE A 9 8.59 2.65 -1.85
CA PHE A 9 8.66 2.18 -0.47
C PHE A 9 8.35 3.32 0.49
N GLY A 10 7.65 3.02 1.56
CA GLY A 10 7.38 3.97 2.62
C GLY A 10 6.64 3.32 3.78
N GLU A 11 6.81 3.89 4.96
CA GLU A 11 5.94 3.59 6.09
C GLU A 11 4.59 4.29 5.87
N VAL A 12 3.49 3.56 6.04
CA VAL A 12 2.13 4.11 6.04
C VAL A 12 1.78 4.52 7.46
N VAL A 13 1.93 3.58 8.38
CA VAL A 13 1.92 3.79 9.84
C VAL A 13 2.92 2.81 10.43
N ARG A 14 3.38 3.03 11.67
CA ARG A 14 4.35 2.15 12.32
C ARG A 14 3.94 0.67 12.20
N GLY A 15 4.80 -0.14 11.57
CA GLY A 15 4.56 -1.57 11.34
C GLY A 15 3.75 -1.92 10.08
N ILE A 16 3.27 -0.93 9.33
CA ILE A 16 2.60 -1.10 8.03
C ILE A 16 3.37 -0.32 6.97
N TYR A 17 3.82 -1.04 5.95
CA TYR A 17 4.64 -0.49 4.88
C TYR A 17 3.96 -0.66 3.52
N ARG A 18 4.27 0.25 2.61
CA ARG A 18 3.94 0.16 1.19
C ARG A 18 5.21 -0.04 0.37
N SER A 19 5.07 -0.64 -0.81
CA SER A 19 6.16 -0.77 -1.78
C SER A 19 5.63 -0.96 -3.20
N GLY A 20 6.54 -0.81 -4.18
CA GLY A 20 6.36 -1.41 -5.51
C GLY A 20 6.47 -2.94 -5.48
N PHE A 21 6.54 -3.56 -6.65
CA PHE A 21 6.74 -5.01 -6.70
C PHE A 21 8.17 -5.35 -6.19
N PRO A 22 8.33 -6.27 -5.22
CA PRO A 22 9.61 -6.55 -4.60
C PRO A 22 10.65 -7.12 -5.57
N SER A 23 11.91 -6.72 -5.37
CA SER A 23 13.11 -7.34 -5.94
C SER A 23 14.23 -7.36 -4.88
N MET A 24 15.09 -8.38 -4.93
CA MET A 24 16.12 -8.55 -3.88
C MET A 24 17.10 -7.39 -3.80
N GLY A 25 17.45 -6.79 -4.94
CA GLY A 25 18.40 -5.67 -4.98
C GLY A 25 17.85 -4.35 -4.43
N LEU A 26 16.52 -4.20 -4.27
CA LEU A 26 15.90 -2.96 -3.80
C LEU A 26 15.27 -3.08 -2.40
N TYR A 27 14.81 -4.26 -1.99
CA TYR A 27 14.04 -4.40 -0.74
C TYR A 27 14.58 -5.46 0.23
N GLY A 28 15.73 -6.07 -0.03
CA GLY A 28 16.25 -7.17 0.80
C GLY A 28 16.30 -6.85 2.30
N ASP A 29 16.72 -5.64 2.67
CA ASP A 29 16.75 -5.20 4.06
C ASP A 29 15.37 -4.75 4.57
N HIS A 30 14.57 -4.09 3.73
CA HIS A 30 13.19 -3.67 4.03
C HIS A 30 12.24 -4.84 4.32
N LEU A 31 12.53 -6.04 3.82
CA LEU A 31 11.72 -7.22 4.04
C LEU A 31 12.06 -7.95 5.36
N ARG A 32 13.17 -7.59 6.04
CA ARG A 32 13.55 -8.22 7.30
C ARG A 32 12.58 -7.80 8.42
N GLY A 33 12.16 -8.76 9.22
CA GLY A 33 11.25 -8.52 10.35
C GLY A 33 9.77 -8.38 9.97
N LEU A 34 9.41 -8.46 8.70
CA LEU A 34 8.01 -8.54 8.28
C LEU A 34 7.42 -9.89 8.67
N SER A 35 6.23 -9.88 9.27
CA SER A 35 5.45 -11.10 9.52
C SER A 35 4.61 -11.51 8.31
N ALA A 36 4.19 -10.53 7.51
CA ALA A 36 3.30 -10.78 6.38
C ALA A 36 3.50 -9.79 5.22
N ILE A 37 3.07 -10.21 4.03
CA ILE A 37 3.00 -9.40 2.81
C ILE A 37 1.60 -9.55 2.21
N ILE A 38 0.95 -8.41 1.95
CA ILE A 38 -0.29 -8.32 1.17
C ILE A 38 0.08 -8.02 -0.29
N LYS A 39 -0.17 -8.98 -1.18
CA LYS A 39 0.11 -8.87 -2.62
C LYS A 39 -1.19 -8.58 -3.38
N LEU A 40 -1.22 -7.47 -4.12
CA LEU A 40 -2.42 -7.01 -4.82
C LEU A 40 -2.57 -7.51 -6.28
N VAL A 41 -1.66 -8.38 -6.71
CA VAL A 41 -1.48 -8.75 -8.12
C VAL A 41 -1.24 -10.24 -8.26
N ASP A 42 -1.77 -10.83 -9.32
CA ASP A 42 -1.46 -12.22 -9.66
C ASP A 42 -0.19 -12.31 -10.52
N VAL A 43 0.94 -12.09 -9.88
CA VAL A 43 2.26 -12.26 -10.48
C VAL A 43 3.11 -13.05 -9.49
N PRO A 44 3.74 -14.17 -9.90
CA PRO A 44 4.63 -14.91 -9.02
C PRO A 44 5.86 -14.06 -8.68
N TYR A 45 6.34 -14.16 -7.45
CA TYR A 45 7.63 -13.56 -7.09
C TYR A 45 8.77 -14.30 -7.78
N ALA A 46 9.89 -13.62 -8.01
CA ALA A 46 11.13 -14.29 -8.41
C ALA A 46 11.54 -15.32 -7.33
N LYS A 47 12.23 -16.40 -7.74
CA LYS A 47 12.57 -17.51 -6.84
C LYS A 47 13.38 -17.05 -5.62
N SER A 48 14.24 -16.05 -5.78
CA SER A 48 15.01 -15.45 -4.69
C SER A 48 14.11 -14.84 -3.61
N ILE A 49 13.07 -14.09 -4.01
CA ILE A 49 12.09 -13.52 -3.08
C ILE A 49 11.23 -14.62 -2.45
N GLN A 50 10.80 -15.63 -3.23
CA GLN A 50 10.05 -16.77 -2.68
C GLN A 50 10.85 -17.50 -1.60
N ASN A 51 12.15 -17.76 -1.85
CA ASN A 51 13.04 -18.40 -0.90
C ASN A 51 13.24 -17.53 0.34
N PHE A 52 13.43 -16.21 0.17
CA PHE A 52 13.55 -15.28 1.29
C PHE A 52 12.29 -15.29 2.18
N VAL A 53 11.10 -15.18 1.57
CA VAL A 53 9.81 -15.22 2.27
C VAL A 53 9.66 -16.51 3.05
N MET A 54 9.93 -17.67 2.43
CA MET A 54 9.87 -18.97 3.11
C MET A 54 10.87 -19.07 4.26
N ALA A 55 12.14 -18.71 4.02
CA ALA A 55 13.20 -18.82 5.01
C ALA A 55 12.97 -17.93 6.24
N ASN A 56 12.25 -16.81 6.08
CA ASN A 56 11.93 -15.88 7.16
C ASN A 56 10.51 -16.07 7.72
N GLY A 57 9.78 -17.12 7.28
CA GLY A 57 8.42 -17.39 7.79
C GLY A 57 7.40 -16.31 7.48
N ILE A 58 7.59 -15.53 6.41
CA ILE A 58 6.72 -14.41 6.05
C ILE A 58 5.46 -14.95 5.36
N GLN A 59 4.28 -14.62 5.91
CA GLN A 59 3.01 -15.03 5.31
C GLN A 59 2.66 -14.16 4.10
N VAL A 60 2.46 -14.75 2.92
CA VAL A 60 2.02 -14.01 1.72
C VAL A 60 0.52 -14.24 1.50
N MET A 61 -0.27 -13.18 1.63
CA MET A 61 -1.70 -13.15 1.32
C MET A 61 -1.91 -12.42 -0.01
N THR A 62 -2.63 -13.04 -0.94
CA THR A 62 -2.84 -12.44 -2.28
C THR A 62 -4.30 -12.06 -2.47
N PHE A 63 -4.55 -10.77 -2.72
CA PHE A 63 -5.86 -10.22 -3.05
C PHE A 63 -5.79 -9.56 -4.43
N ILE A 64 -6.30 -10.22 -5.46
CA ILE A 64 -6.12 -9.76 -6.83
C ILE A 64 -7.05 -8.58 -7.11
N LEU A 65 -6.48 -7.38 -7.19
CA LEU A 65 -7.17 -6.21 -7.71
C LEU A 65 -6.91 -6.13 -9.22
N LYS A 66 -7.96 -6.33 -10.01
CA LYS A 66 -7.90 -6.23 -11.47
C LYS A 66 -7.62 -4.77 -11.86
N PRO A 67 -6.65 -4.50 -12.74
CA PRO A 67 -6.43 -3.14 -13.23
C PRO A 67 -7.60 -2.70 -14.12
N ASN A 68 -8.02 -1.45 -13.99
CA ASN A 68 -8.85 -0.80 -15.01
C ASN A 68 -8.03 -0.67 -16.30
N LYS A 69 -8.61 -1.03 -17.46
CA LYS A 69 -7.92 -1.16 -18.77
C LYS A 69 -6.96 0.03 -19.03
N GLY A 70 -5.67 -0.22 -19.19
CA GLY A 70 -4.64 0.80 -19.49
C GLY A 70 -3.29 0.53 -18.77
N GLN A 71 -2.19 0.57 -19.52
CA GLN A 71 -0.90 -0.13 -19.25
C GLN A 71 -0.01 0.38 -18.08
N ASP A 72 -0.55 0.72 -16.91
CA ASP A 72 0.30 0.94 -15.73
C ASP A 72 -0.28 0.30 -14.47
N LYS A 73 0.47 -0.68 -13.95
CA LYS A 73 0.07 -1.64 -12.90
C LYS A 73 0.31 -1.12 -11.47
N LYS A 74 0.66 0.15 -11.28
CA LYS A 74 1.23 0.71 -10.03
C LYS A 74 0.23 1.43 -9.09
N HIS A 75 -1.06 1.49 -9.44
CA HIS A 75 -2.05 2.32 -8.73
C HIS A 75 -2.73 1.66 -7.54
N ARG A 76 -2.81 0.32 -7.54
CA ARG A 76 -3.57 -0.47 -6.55
C ARG A 76 -3.17 -0.18 -5.11
N THR A 77 -1.87 -0.19 -4.83
CA THR A 77 -1.35 0.12 -3.49
C THR A 77 -1.71 1.55 -3.08
N GLY A 78 -1.64 2.51 -4.00
CA GLY A 78 -2.03 3.90 -3.75
C GLY A 78 -3.50 4.02 -3.36
N CYS A 79 -4.41 3.39 -4.10
CA CYS A 79 -5.84 3.41 -3.77
C CYS A 79 -6.14 2.71 -2.44
N VAL A 80 -5.51 1.57 -2.15
CA VAL A 80 -5.70 0.87 -0.87
C VAL A 80 -5.22 1.72 0.31
N VAL A 81 -4.05 2.34 0.20
CA VAL A 81 -3.53 3.25 1.24
C VAL A 81 -4.45 4.46 1.39
N ALA A 82 -4.94 5.04 0.31
CA ALA A 82 -5.88 6.17 0.37
C ALA A 82 -7.22 5.78 1.05
N CYS A 83 -7.76 4.61 0.75
CA CYS A 83 -8.94 4.07 1.46
C CYS A 83 -8.64 3.86 2.95
N PHE A 84 -7.47 3.35 3.30
CA PHE A 84 -7.02 3.24 4.69
C PHE A 84 -6.96 4.61 5.38
N ARG A 85 -6.44 5.66 4.71
CA ARG A 85 -6.47 7.03 5.25
C ARG A 85 -7.88 7.58 5.44
N LYS A 86 -8.84 7.28 4.55
CA LYS A 86 -10.26 7.64 4.76
C LYS A 86 -10.81 6.98 6.02
N VAL A 87 -10.43 5.73 6.28
CA VAL A 87 -10.81 5.01 7.51
C VAL A 87 -10.15 5.62 8.76
N GLN A 88 -8.93 6.16 8.62
CA GLN A 88 -8.27 6.93 9.66
C GLN A 88 -8.81 8.36 9.82
N VAL A 89 -9.83 8.73 9.04
CA VAL A 89 -10.48 10.06 9.09
C VAL A 89 -9.51 11.20 8.73
N TRP A 90 -8.59 10.96 7.80
CA TRP A 90 -7.75 12.02 7.24
C TRP A 90 -8.54 12.96 6.35
N GLU A 91 -8.11 14.23 6.29
CA GLU A 91 -8.63 15.21 5.34
C GLU A 91 -8.39 14.77 3.89
N HIS A 92 -9.42 14.93 3.05
CA HIS A 92 -9.36 14.40 1.67
C HIS A 92 -8.19 14.98 0.85
N SER A 93 -7.87 16.25 1.02
CA SER A 93 -6.71 16.88 0.36
C SER A 93 -5.39 16.20 0.75
N ALA A 94 -5.18 15.92 2.04
CA ALA A 94 -3.97 15.24 2.53
C ALA A 94 -3.85 13.81 1.96
N ILE A 95 -4.98 13.12 1.78
CA ILE A 95 -5.02 11.79 1.15
C ILE A 95 -4.58 11.87 -0.32
N ILE A 96 -5.08 12.86 -1.07
CA ILE A 96 -4.71 13.05 -2.47
C ILE A 96 -3.25 13.46 -2.61
N ASP A 97 -2.73 14.30 -1.70
CA ASP A 97 -1.33 14.70 -1.68
C ASP A 97 -0.40 13.49 -1.43
N GLU A 98 -0.72 12.62 -0.47
CA GLU A 98 0.01 11.37 -0.24
C GLU A 98 -0.06 10.43 -1.46
N TYR A 99 -1.25 10.27 -2.06
CA TYR A 99 -1.41 9.45 -3.27
C TYR A 99 -0.50 9.96 -4.41
N ARG A 100 -0.52 11.27 -4.69
CA ARG A 100 0.28 11.91 -5.73
C ARG A 100 1.77 11.84 -5.44
N LEU A 101 2.19 11.97 -4.19
CA LEU A 101 3.59 11.84 -3.78
C LEU A 101 4.19 10.49 -4.23
N TYR A 102 3.44 9.41 -4.04
CA TYR A 102 3.93 8.06 -4.33
C TYR A 102 3.69 7.60 -5.77
N VAL A 103 2.61 8.05 -6.42
CA VAL A 103 2.33 7.70 -7.82
C VAL A 103 3.13 8.59 -8.79
N GLY A 104 3.45 9.82 -8.37
CA GLY A 104 4.17 10.80 -9.16
C GLY A 104 3.41 11.21 -10.42
N HIS A 105 4.14 11.42 -11.51
CA HIS A 105 3.59 11.84 -12.82
C HIS A 105 2.59 10.84 -13.44
N LYS A 106 2.41 9.66 -12.84
CA LYS A 106 1.47 8.63 -13.31
C LYS A 106 0.08 8.74 -12.68
N ALA A 107 -0.16 9.73 -11.81
CA ALA A 107 -1.44 9.92 -11.14
C ALA A 107 -2.58 10.03 -12.15
N ARG A 108 -3.74 9.44 -11.83
CA ARG A 108 -4.89 9.37 -12.74
C ARG A 108 -6.11 10.02 -12.10
N PRO A 109 -6.86 10.87 -12.83
CA PRO A 109 -8.11 11.42 -12.34
C PRO A 109 -9.14 10.35 -11.89
N LEU A 110 -9.15 9.19 -12.57
CA LEU A 110 -10.05 8.09 -12.19
C LEU A 110 -9.73 7.48 -10.83
N ASP A 111 -8.45 7.43 -10.44
CA ASP A 111 -8.06 6.91 -9.13
C ASP A 111 -8.42 7.94 -8.04
N GLU A 112 -8.18 9.22 -8.29
CA GLU A 112 -8.56 10.31 -7.36
C GLU A 112 -10.08 10.37 -7.16
N GLU A 113 -10.85 10.21 -8.24
CA GLU A 113 -12.31 10.14 -8.18
C GLU A 113 -12.80 8.90 -7.43
N PHE A 114 -12.16 7.75 -7.64
CA PHE A 114 -12.42 6.55 -6.85
C PHE A 114 -12.17 6.80 -5.35
N ILE A 115 -11.03 7.42 -5.00
CA ILE A 115 -10.69 7.76 -3.61
C ILE A 115 -11.75 8.71 -3.02
N ARG A 116 -12.15 9.72 -3.78
CA ARG A 116 -13.17 10.69 -3.36
C ARG A 116 -14.49 10.01 -3.03
N LEU A 117 -14.96 9.12 -3.92
CA LEU A 117 -16.25 8.44 -3.82
C LEU A 117 -16.26 7.24 -2.87
N TYR A 118 -15.10 6.72 -2.46
CA TYR A 118 -15.04 5.55 -1.60
C TYR A 118 -15.59 5.84 -0.19
N GLU A 119 -16.74 5.26 0.17
CA GLU A 119 -17.28 5.37 1.52
C GLU A 119 -16.96 4.10 2.33
N PRO A 120 -16.30 4.21 3.50
CA PRO A 120 -15.84 3.03 4.23
C PRO A 120 -16.97 2.10 4.74
N GLY A 121 -18.18 2.62 4.92
CA GLY A 121 -19.36 1.82 5.25
C GLY A 121 -19.17 0.94 6.49
N ALA A 122 -19.40 -0.37 6.35
CA ALA A 122 -19.30 -1.33 7.45
C ALA A 122 -17.89 -1.42 8.08
N ILE A 123 -16.83 -1.06 7.34
CA ILE A 123 -15.46 -1.10 7.87
C ILE A 123 -15.22 -0.01 8.94
N SER A 124 -16.01 1.07 8.93
CA SER A 124 -15.89 2.17 9.89
C SER A 124 -16.08 1.70 11.33
N TYR A 125 -17.00 0.75 11.57
CA TYR A 125 -17.23 0.22 12.90
C TYR A 125 -16.02 -0.57 13.40
N MET A 126 -15.49 -1.49 12.57
CA MET A 126 -14.29 -2.25 12.92
C MET A 126 -13.08 -1.34 13.12
N ALA A 127 -12.98 -0.27 12.35
CA ALA A 127 -11.92 0.72 12.47
C ALA A 127 -11.98 1.51 13.78
N TYR A 128 -13.19 1.87 14.21
CA TYR A 128 -13.43 2.51 15.50
C TYR A 128 -13.01 1.60 16.65
N GLU A 129 -13.47 0.34 16.65
CA GLU A 129 -13.11 -0.66 17.66
C GLU A 129 -11.58 -0.88 17.74
N ALA A 130 -10.90 -0.88 16.59
CA ALA A 130 -9.45 -1.01 16.51
C ALA A 130 -8.68 0.30 16.78
N SER A 131 -9.37 1.41 17.08
CA SER A 131 -8.78 2.74 17.30
C SER A 131 -7.88 3.22 16.15
N LEU A 132 -8.25 2.91 14.90
CA LEU A 132 -7.40 3.16 13.72
C LEU A 132 -7.07 4.65 13.50
N ALA A 133 -7.94 5.57 13.92
CA ALA A 133 -7.68 7.01 13.82
C ALA A 133 -6.45 7.44 14.64
N GLY A 134 -6.15 6.72 15.73
CA GLY A 134 -4.97 6.97 16.55
C GLY A 134 -3.68 6.34 16.01
N TRP A 135 -3.76 5.45 15.02
CA TRP A 135 -2.57 4.78 14.50
C TRP A 135 -1.65 5.77 13.77
N GLY A 136 -0.44 5.97 14.31
CA GLY A 136 0.56 6.89 13.75
C GLY A 136 0.45 8.34 14.23
N GLN A 137 -0.57 8.66 15.04
CA GLN A 137 -0.59 9.87 15.88
C GLN A 137 0.12 9.49 17.19
N GLY A 138 1.15 10.23 17.60
CA GLY A 138 2.15 9.80 18.60
C GLY A 138 1.63 9.12 19.88
N GLN A 139 2.37 8.11 20.34
CA GLN A 139 2.56 7.85 21.77
C GLN A 139 3.68 8.76 22.28
#